data_AF-A0A7C1T1F8-F1
#
_entry.id   AF-A0A7C1T1F8-F1
#
_cell.length_a   1.000
_cell.length_b   1.000
_cell.length_c   1.000
_cell.angle_alpha   90.00
_cell.angle_beta   90.00
_cell.angle_gamma   90.00
#
_symmetry.space_group_name_H-M   'P 1'
#
loop_
_entity.id
_entity.type
_entity.pdbx_description
1 polymer ?
#
loop_
_entity_poly.entity_id
_entity_poly.type
_entity_poly.pdbx_seq_one_letter_code
_entity_poly.pdbx_strand_id
1 'polypeptide(L)'
;MSANNAKAIEFCQELKVGCPDVDFYCPAEHDEFVSLAYENEILTDVQILEIDCRIINDRHLMLAWEPDKHTSNGMMVELVHAAIAGVEIAVVKTVDQAVKVINAVQLRRLR
;
A
#
# COMPACT_ATOMS: atom_id res chain seq x y z
N MET A 1 -8.59 0.63 -14.10
CA MET A 1 -7.44 0.24 -13.26
C MET A 1 -6.20 1.05 -13.61
N SER A 2 -5.77 1.10 -14.88
CA SER A 2 -4.53 1.79 -15.32
C SER A 2 -4.31 3.22 -14.81
N ALA A 3 -5.32 4.11 -14.84
CA ALA A 3 -5.15 5.51 -14.43
C ALA A 3 -4.95 5.70 -12.91
N ASN A 4 -5.53 4.83 -12.08
CA ASN A 4 -5.33 4.87 -10.62
C ASN A 4 -3.96 4.26 -10.25
N ASN A 5 -3.55 3.22 -10.98
CA ASN A 5 -2.26 2.56 -10.74
C ASN A 5 -1.09 3.47 -11.10
N ALA A 6 -1.15 4.19 -12.22
CA ALA A 6 -0.13 5.17 -12.59
C ALA A 6 0.06 6.24 -11.49
N LYS A 7 -1.04 6.77 -10.94
CA LYS A 7 -1.01 7.73 -9.84
C LYS A 7 -0.39 7.13 -8.57
N ALA A 8 -0.74 5.90 -8.23
CA ALA A 8 -0.20 5.21 -7.04
C ALA A 8 1.30 4.93 -7.18
N ILE A 9 1.75 4.57 -8.40
CA ILE A 9 3.16 4.39 -8.73
C ILE A 9 3.91 5.73 -8.59
N GLU A 10 3.39 6.81 -9.17
CA GLU A 10 4.00 8.16 -9.06
C GLU A 10 4.11 8.59 -7.59
N PHE A 11 3.04 8.44 -6.81
CA PHE A 11 3.04 8.68 -5.37
C PHE A 11 4.11 7.85 -4.64
N CYS A 12 4.24 6.57 -4.96
CA CYS A 12 5.26 5.70 -4.37
C CYS A 12 6.69 6.11 -4.76
N GLN A 13 6.90 6.52 -6.02
CA GLN A 13 8.21 7.01 -6.50
C GLN A 13 8.63 8.29 -5.76
N GLU A 14 7.71 9.23 -5.57
CA GLU A 14 7.98 10.44 -4.78
C GLU A 14 8.35 10.10 -3.33
N LEU A 15 7.70 9.10 -2.72
CA LEU A 15 8.06 8.63 -1.38
C LEU A 15 9.45 7.96 -1.33
N LYS A 16 9.79 7.14 -2.33
CA LYS A 16 11.12 6.53 -2.45
C LYS A 16 12.22 7.60 -2.53
N VAL A 17 11.95 8.74 -3.19
CA VAL A 17 12.88 9.88 -3.23
C VAL A 17 12.95 10.61 -1.88
N GLY A 18 11.80 10.84 -1.23
CA GLY A 18 11.72 11.56 0.05
C GLY A 18 12.21 10.76 1.27
N CYS A 19 12.23 9.43 1.17
CA CYS A 19 12.59 8.51 2.26
C CYS A 19 13.45 7.34 1.73
N PRO A 20 14.68 7.59 1.25
CA PRO A 20 15.48 6.58 0.54
C PRO A 20 15.88 5.37 1.41
N ASP A 21 15.87 5.49 2.74
CA ASP A 21 16.22 4.43 3.68
C ASP A 21 15.03 3.52 4.04
N VAL A 22 13.86 3.72 3.43
CA VAL A 22 12.65 2.95 3.69
C VAL A 22 12.39 1.97 2.54
N ASP A 23 12.16 0.71 2.88
CA ASP A 23 11.71 -0.29 1.91
C ASP A 23 10.22 -0.13 1.62
N PHE A 24 9.89 0.13 0.36
CA PHE A 24 8.52 0.39 -0.11
C PHE A 24 8.01 -0.75 -0.98
N TYR A 25 6.78 -1.17 -0.72
CA TYR A 25 6.02 -2.05 -1.61
C TYR A 25 4.78 -1.31 -2.12
N CYS A 26 4.58 -1.29 -3.43
CA CYS A 26 3.41 -0.69 -4.06
C CYS A 26 2.68 -1.74 -4.91
N PRO A 27 1.46 -2.18 -4.53
CA PRO A 27 0.71 -3.18 -5.30
C PRO A 27 0.54 -2.81 -6.78
N ALA A 28 0.36 -1.51 -7.06
CA ALA A 28 0.19 -1.00 -8.42
C ALA A 28 1.40 -1.24 -9.34
N GLU A 29 2.62 -1.40 -8.80
CA GLU A 29 3.82 -1.76 -9.57
C GLU A 29 3.77 -3.21 -10.11
N HIS A 30 2.88 -4.05 -9.58
CA HIS A 30 2.75 -5.47 -9.91
C HIS A 30 1.40 -5.82 -10.57
N ASP A 31 0.59 -4.81 -10.89
CA ASP A 31 -0.79 -4.96 -11.37
C ASP A 31 -0.91 -5.68 -12.72
N GLU A 32 0.09 -5.57 -13.61
CA GLU A 32 0.08 -6.24 -14.91
C GLU A 32 0.04 -7.77 -14.75
N PHE A 33 0.90 -8.32 -13.89
CA PHE A 33 0.91 -9.75 -13.62
C PHE A 33 -0.39 -10.21 -12.96
N VAL A 34 -0.87 -9.47 -11.95
CA VAL A 34 -2.10 -9.79 -11.22
C VAL A 34 -3.31 -9.78 -12.15
N SER A 35 -3.42 -8.76 -13.01
CA SER A 35 -4.50 -8.62 -13.99
C SER A 35 -4.48 -9.76 -15.00
N LEU A 36 -3.32 -10.05 -15.59
CA LEU A 36 -3.18 -11.16 -16.55
C LEU A 36 -3.49 -12.52 -15.89
N ALA A 37 -3.02 -12.75 -14.67
CA ALA A 37 -3.28 -14.00 -13.94
C ALA A 37 -4.77 -14.16 -13.61
N TYR A 38 -5.46 -13.08 -13.26
CA TYR A 38 -6.90 -13.07 -13.04
C TYR A 38 -7.68 -13.35 -14.33
N GLU A 39 -7.36 -12.64 -15.42
CA GLU A 39 -8.01 -12.80 -16.73
C GLU A 39 -7.85 -14.22 -17.31
N ASN A 40 -6.75 -14.89 -16.98
CA ASN A 40 -6.48 -16.28 -17.40
C ASN A 40 -6.97 -17.32 -16.38
N GLU A 41 -7.77 -16.94 -15.38
CA GLU A 41 -8.31 -17.81 -14.33
C GLU A 41 -7.22 -18.55 -13.51
N ILE A 42 -5.99 -18.04 -13.51
CA ILE A 42 -4.87 -18.59 -12.73
C ILE A 42 -4.99 -18.17 -11.26
N LEU A 43 -5.48 -16.95 -11.01
CA LEU A 43 -5.75 -16.42 -9.69
C LEU A 43 -7.21 -15.99 -9.58
N THR A 44 -7.81 -16.25 -8.42
CA THR A 44 -9.12 -15.71 -8.04
C THR A 44 -8.96 -14.40 -7.26
N ASP A 45 -10.00 -13.57 -7.20
CA ASP A 45 -10.03 -12.35 -6.37
C ASP A 45 -9.67 -12.65 -4.90
N VAL A 46 -10.11 -13.80 -4.38
CA VAL A 46 -9.81 -14.24 -3.01
C VAL A 46 -8.32 -14.49 -2.82
N GLN A 47 -7.68 -15.15 -3.79
CA GLN A 47 -6.24 -15.43 -3.71
C GLN A 47 -5.39 -14.16 -3.87
N ILE A 48 -5.83 -13.21 -4.70
CA ILE A 48 -5.17 -11.91 -4.84
C ILE A 48 -5.19 -11.19 -3.49
N LEU A 49 -6.37 -11.10 -2.87
CA LEU A 49 -6.53 -10.45 -1.58
C LEU A 49 -5.73 -11.16 -0.47
N GLU A 50 -5.64 -12.50 -0.49
CA GLU A 50 -4.78 -13.25 0.43
C GLU A 50 -3.29 -12.93 0.26
N ILE A 51 -2.84 -12.72 -0.98
CA ILE A 51 -1.46 -12.31 -1.26
C ILE A 51 -1.19 -10.91 -0.69
N ASP A 52 -2.08 -9.95 -0.91
CA ASP A 52 -1.95 -8.59 -0.39
C ASP A 52 -1.91 -8.58 1.15
N CYS A 53 -2.80 -9.33 1.80
CA CYS A 53 -2.80 -9.52 3.26
C CYS A 53 -1.50 -10.15 3.78
N ARG A 54 -0.92 -11.10 3.05
CA ARG A 54 0.38 -11.69 3.41
C ARG A 54 1.50 -10.67 3.32
N ILE A 55 1.53 -9.87 2.26
CA ILE A 55 2.53 -8.82 2.09
C ILE A 55 2.42 -7.82 3.24
N ILE A 56 1.22 -7.43 3.65
CA ILE A 56 0.98 -6.51 4.77
C ILE A 56 1.58 -7.03 6.08
N ASN A 57 1.50 -8.33 6.36
CA ASN A 57 2.01 -8.92 7.60
C ASN A 57 3.52 -8.72 7.80
N ASP A 58 4.27 -8.59 6.70
CA ASP A 58 5.72 -8.40 6.74
C ASP A 58 6.11 -6.90 6.79
N ARG A 59 5.14 -5.99 6.95
CA ARG A 59 5.35 -4.54 6.96
C ARG A 59 5.13 -3.91 8.32
N HIS A 60 5.83 -2.79 8.51
CA HIS A 60 5.75 -2.00 9.74
C HIS A 60 4.68 -0.92 9.71
N LEU A 61 4.34 -0.46 8.51
CA LEU A 61 3.44 0.65 8.25
C LEU A 61 2.71 0.38 6.92
N MET A 62 1.40 0.54 6.93
CA MET A 62 0.56 0.62 5.75
C MET A 62 0.15 2.08 5.54
N LEU A 63 0.44 2.62 4.35
CA LEU A 63 -0.02 3.92 3.90
C LEU A 63 -1.22 3.73 2.97
N ALA A 64 -2.41 4.12 3.43
CA ALA A 64 -3.60 4.18 2.59
C ALA A 64 -3.70 5.57 1.94
N TRP A 65 -3.41 5.65 0.64
CA TRP A 65 -3.42 6.91 -0.08
C TRP A 65 -4.81 7.23 -0.64
N GLU A 66 -5.43 8.30 -0.13
CA GLU A 66 -6.77 8.73 -0.49
C GLU A 66 -6.78 10.19 -0.98
N PRO A 67 -6.21 10.48 -2.16
CA PRO A 67 -6.12 11.85 -2.67
C PRO A 67 -7.51 12.48 -2.84
N ASP A 68 -8.51 11.66 -3.20
CA ASP A 68 -9.88 12.08 -3.51
C ASP A 68 -10.91 11.66 -2.44
N LYS A 69 -10.46 11.30 -1.22
CA LYS A 69 -11.32 10.75 -0.14
C LYS A 69 -12.16 9.53 -0.56
N HIS A 70 -11.62 8.73 -1.47
CA HIS A 70 -12.26 7.51 -1.94
C HIS A 70 -11.53 6.29 -1.40
N THR A 71 -12.27 5.42 -0.71
CA THR A 71 -11.78 4.14 -0.19
C THR A 71 -12.41 3.00 -1.00
N SER A 72 -11.61 2.17 -1.66
CA SER A 72 -12.12 1.00 -2.38
C SER A 72 -12.47 -0.13 -1.42
N ASN A 73 -13.34 -1.06 -1.83
CA ASN A 73 -13.67 -2.23 -1.02
C ASN A 73 -12.43 -3.09 -0.69
N GLY A 74 -11.53 -3.27 -1.65
CA GLY A 74 -10.26 -3.98 -1.43
C GLY A 74 -9.43 -3.29 -0.35
N MET A 75 -9.25 -1.98 -0.45
CA MET A 75 -8.49 -1.20 0.55
C MET A 75 -9.13 -1.27 1.94
N MET A 76 -10.46 -1.31 2.06
CA MET A 76 -11.11 -1.51 3.36
C MET A 76 -10.75 -2.87 3.97
N VAL A 77 -10.70 -3.94 3.17
CA VAL A 77 -10.33 -5.27 3.66
C VAL A 77 -8.87 -5.28 4.13
N GLU A 78 -7.96 -4.68 3.36
CA GLU A 78 -6.55 -4.55 3.72
C GLU A 78 -6.36 -3.73 4.99
N LEU A 79 -7.08 -2.60 5.15
CA LEU A 79 -7.06 -1.77 6.35
C LEU A 79 -7.51 -2.55 7.59
N VAL A 80 -8.59 -3.33 7.48
CA VAL A 80 -9.07 -4.18 8.57
C VAL A 80 -8.05 -5.27 8.91
N HIS A 81 -7.47 -5.91 7.89
CA HIS A 81 -6.44 -6.94 8.06
C HIS A 81 -5.19 -6.37 8.74
N ALA A 82 -4.66 -5.24 8.26
CA ALA A 82 -3.52 -4.55 8.85
C ALA A 82 -3.76 -4.21 10.33
N ALA A 83 -4.98 -3.75 10.68
CA ALA A 83 -5.34 -3.41 12.04
C ALA A 83 -5.35 -4.65 12.96
N ILE A 84 -5.88 -5.78 12.46
CA ILE A 84 -5.88 -7.06 13.18
C ILE A 84 -4.45 -7.60 13.35
N ALA A 85 -3.60 -7.45 12.33
CA ALA A 85 -2.21 -7.89 12.35
C ALA A 85 -1.29 -6.99 13.21
N GLY A 86 -1.80 -5.87 13.73
CA GLY A 86 -1.02 -4.91 14.51
C GLY A 86 -0.04 -4.08 13.68
N VAL A 87 -0.26 -4.02 12.37
CA VAL A 87 0.49 -3.14 11.45
C VAL A 87 0.00 -1.71 11.67
N GLU A 88 0.94 -0.76 11.75
CA GLU A 88 0.56 0.64 11.90
C GLU A 88 -0.07 1.15 10.60
N ILE A 89 -1.17 1.90 10.70
CA ILE A 89 -1.93 2.38 9.54
C ILE A 89 -1.96 3.90 9.56
N ALA A 90 -1.72 4.52 8.40
CA ALA A 90 -2.01 5.94 8.21
C ALA A 90 -2.74 6.18 6.88
N VAL A 91 -3.86 6.90 6.96
CA VAL A 91 -4.55 7.44 5.79
C VAL A 91 -3.94 8.79 5.44
N VAL A 92 -3.45 8.93 4.22
CA VAL A 92 -2.69 10.09 3.75
C VAL A 92 -3.25 10.61 2.44
N LYS A 93 -3.15 11.92 2.21
CA LYS A 93 -3.64 12.57 0.98
C LYS A 93 -2.52 13.09 0.10
N THR A 94 -1.39 13.42 0.71
CA THR A 94 -0.25 14.03 0.03
C THR A 94 1.05 13.34 0.43
N VAL A 95 2.08 13.47 -0.42
CA VAL A 95 3.42 12.96 -0.15
C VAL A 95 3.98 13.56 1.14
N ASP A 96 3.83 14.87 1.35
CA ASP A 96 4.25 15.54 2.58
C ASP A 96 3.64 14.93 3.86
N GLN A 97 2.39 14.51 3.81
CA GLN A 97 1.74 13.85 4.95
C GLN A 97 2.35 12.46 5.19
N ALA A 98 2.53 11.70 4.13
CA ALA A 98 3.14 10.37 4.20
C ALA A 98 4.58 10.42 4.73
N VAL A 99 5.42 11.35 4.25
CA VAL A 99 6.79 11.54 4.74
C VAL A 99 6.82 11.86 6.24
N LYS A 100 5.91 12.72 6.72
CA LYS A 100 5.80 13.02 8.16
C LYS A 100 5.44 11.79 8.98
N VAL A 101 4.52 10.97 8.49
CA VAL A 101 4.13 9.71 9.15
C VAL A 101 5.33 8.75 9.20
N ILE A 102 6.00 8.53 8.07
CA ILE A 102 7.16 7.64 7.96
C ILE A 102 8.23 8.04 8.98
N ASN A 103 8.60 9.32 9.01
CA ASN A 103 9.60 9.84 9.94
C ASN A 103 9.18 9.63 11.41
N ALA A 104 7.90 9.83 11.74
CA ALA A 104 7.38 9.60 13.08
C ALA A 104 7.42 8.12 13.49
N VAL A 105 7.19 7.19 12.54
CA VAL A 105 7.31 5.75 12.75
C VAL A 105 8.77 5.34 12.96
N GLN A 106 9.69 5.81 12.10
CA GLN A 106 11.12 5.53 12.22
C GLN A 106 11.67 6.01 13.58
N LEU A 107 11.34 7.23 14.00
CA LEU A 107 11.77 7.78 15.29
C LEU A 107 11.27 6.98 16.50
N ARG A 108 10.07 6.40 16.43
CA ARG A 108 9.54 5.54 17.50
C ARG A 108 10.22 4.19 17.58
N ARG A 109 10.69 3.67 16.45
CA ARG A 109 11.35 2.36 16.35
C ARG A 109 12.84 2.39 16.67
N LEU A 110 13.46 3.57 16.71
CA LEU A 110 14.84 3.77 17.15
C LEU A 110 14.98 3.91 18.69
N ARG A 111 13.87 3.92 19.43
CA ARG A 111 13.82 4.00 20.90
C ARG A 111 13.57 2.63 21.49
#